data_AF-A0A915EVM5-F1
#
_entry.id   AF-A0A915EVM5-F1
#
_cell.length_a   1.000
_cell.length_b   1.000
_cell.length_c   1.000
_cell.angle_alpha   90.00
_cell.angle_beta   90.00
_cell.angle_gamma   90.00
#
_symmetry.space_group_name_H-M   'P 1'
#
loop_
_entity.id
_entity.type
_entity.pdbx_description
1 polymer ?
#
loop_
_entity_poly.entity_id
_entity_poly.type
_entity_poly.pdbx_seq_one_letter_code
_entity_poly.pdbx_strand_id
1 'polypeptide(L)'
;MEPAEQSEVMEVDKQTLSTAFDATSKRGLPKSGRWWKNEHKKRHTDIIRVKPLKSSWAVKMQQKNTGKMVKAKQTEIREALAEEKIRIKEERKEREERRKANEKKGEVVQVIRNTAKLKNTKKKNLRKVEMRDMNKK
;
A
#
# COMPACT_ATOMS: atom_id res chain seq x y z
N MET A 1 -40.17 -10.43 -42.70
CA MET A 1 -40.75 -11.20 -43.82
C MET A 1 -40.89 -12.62 -43.30
N GLU A 2 -42.14 -12.93 -42.90
CA GLU A 2 -42.85 -14.22 -42.68
C GLU A 2 -42.11 -15.56 -42.44
N PRO A 3 -42.77 -16.59 -41.86
CA PRO A 3 -43.91 -16.57 -40.92
C PRO A 3 -43.83 -17.65 -39.81
N ALA A 4 -44.95 -17.78 -39.09
CA ALA A 4 -45.23 -18.58 -37.91
C ALA A 4 -45.23 -20.11 -38.09
N GLU A 5 -44.94 -20.82 -36.99
CA GLU A 5 -45.56 -22.11 -36.69
C GLU A 5 -46.07 -22.11 -35.24
N GLN A 6 -47.39 -22.05 -35.14
CA GLN A 6 -48.15 -22.34 -33.94
C GLN A 6 -48.21 -23.87 -33.80
N SER A 7 -47.84 -24.39 -32.63
CA SER A 7 -48.37 -25.67 -32.17
C SER A 7 -48.87 -25.51 -30.73
N GLU A 8 -50.15 -25.77 -30.64
CA GLU A 8 -51.06 -25.75 -29.52
C GLU A 8 -50.71 -26.86 -28.51
N VAL A 9 -50.54 -26.51 -27.24
CA VAL A 9 -50.58 -27.47 -26.13
C VAL A 9 -51.22 -26.81 -24.92
N MET A 10 -52.52 -27.04 -24.83
CA MET A 10 -53.40 -27.14 -23.67
C MET A 10 -52.95 -26.46 -22.37
N GLU A 11 -53.67 -25.40 -22.04
CA GLU A 11 -53.73 -24.76 -20.74
C GLU A 11 -54.32 -25.74 -19.72
N VAL A 12 -53.47 -26.22 -18.80
CA VAL A 12 -53.86 -27.12 -17.72
C VAL A 12 -54.47 -26.29 -16.59
N ASP A 13 -55.76 -26.52 -16.34
CA ASP A 13 -56.58 -25.84 -15.34
C ASP A 13 -55.90 -25.72 -13.97
N LYS A 14 -55.75 -24.47 -13.52
CA LYS A 14 -55.22 -24.10 -12.21
C LYS A 14 -56.24 -24.28 -11.09
N GLN A 15 -56.97 -25.39 -11.01
CA GLN A 15 -57.94 -25.63 -9.92
C GLN A 15 -58.05 -27.11 -9.52
N THR A 16 -56.97 -27.71 -9.04
CA THR A 16 -57.02 -28.87 -8.11
C THR A 16 -55.90 -28.78 -7.07
N LEU A 17 -55.91 -27.72 -6.26
CA LEU A 17 -55.14 -27.70 -5.02
C LEU A 17 -55.93 -28.42 -3.92
N SER A 18 -55.88 -29.75 -3.90
CA SER A 18 -56.33 -30.54 -2.76
C SER A 18 -55.46 -31.77 -2.50
N THR A 19 -54.80 -31.71 -1.35
CA THR A 19 -54.37 -32.86 -0.54
C THR A 19 -53.21 -33.70 -1.07
N ALA A 20 -52.02 -33.10 -1.19
CA ALA A 20 -50.78 -33.87 -1.07
C ALA A 20 -50.57 -34.26 0.40
N PHE A 21 -50.88 -35.50 0.75
CA PHE A 21 -50.62 -36.10 2.06
C PHE A 21 -49.11 -36.33 2.19
N ASP A 22 -48.42 -35.55 3.03
CA ASP A 22 -46.99 -35.72 3.30
C ASP A 22 -46.77 -37.01 4.11
N ALA A 23 -46.62 -38.14 3.40
CA ALA A 23 -46.41 -39.48 3.95
C ALA A 23 -45.12 -39.64 4.78
N THR A 24 -44.33 -38.58 4.91
CA THR A 24 -43.03 -38.56 5.59
C THR A 24 -43.11 -38.09 7.05
N SER A 25 -44.23 -37.50 7.48
CA SER A 25 -44.37 -37.00 8.84
C SER A 25 -44.72 -38.12 9.81
N LYS A 26 -43.89 -38.36 10.83
CA LYS A 26 -44.13 -39.36 11.90
C LYS A 26 -45.27 -38.96 12.86
N ARG A 27 -46.06 -37.94 12.55
CA ARG A 27 -47.14 -37.39 13.39
C ARG A 27 -48.50 -37.72 12.78
N GLY A 28 -49.46 -38.09 13.62
CA GLY A 28 -50.85 -38.28 13.18
C GLY A 28 -51.54 -36.96 12.80
N LEU A 29 -52.61 -37.04 12.01
CA LEU A 29 -53.36 -35.86 11.58
C LEU A 29 -54.21 -35.27 12.73
N PRO A 30 -54.27 -33.93 12.87
CA PRO A 30 -55.15 -33.29 13.83
C PRO A 30 -56.60 -33.34 13.34
N LYS A 31 -57.56 -33.37 14.29
CA LYS A 31 -59.00 -33.50 14.00
C LYS A 31 -59.56 -32.41 13.05
N SER A 32 -58.98 -31.21 13.08
CA SER A 32 -59.39 -30.08 12.22
C SER A 32 -58.70 -30.06 10.85
N GLY A 33 -57.80 -31.02 10.57
CA GLY A 33 -56.98 -31.03 9.36
C GLY A 33 -55.94 -29.92 9.25
N ARG A 34 -55.89 -29.00 10.24
CA ARG A 34 -54.97 -27.85 10.26
C ARG A 34 -54.10 -27.89 11.51
N TRP A 35 -52.79 -27.86 11.31
CA TRP A 35 -51.83 -27.78 12.39
C TRP A 35 -51.61 -26.32 12.81
N TRP A 36 -51.67 -26.03 14.10
CA TRP A 36 -51.58 -24.65 14.63
C TRP A 36 -50.14 -24.17 14.91
N LYS A 37 -49.16 -25.08 14.95
CA LYS A 37 -47.71 -24.80 15.06
C LYS A 37 -46.94 -25.13 13.78
N ASN A 38 -45.94 -24.34 13.42
CA ASN A 38 -45.05 -24.73 12.34
C ASN A 38 -44.13 -25.89 12.77
N GLU A 39 -43.91 -26.86 11.89
CA GLU A 39 -42.91 -27.90 12.11
C GLU A 39 -41.51 -27.29 11.98
N HIS A 40 -40.73 -27.36 13.05
CA HIS A 40 -39.33 -26.95 13.01
C HIS A 40 -38.49 -28.07 12.37
N LYS A 41 -38.43 -28.11 11.03
CA LYS A 41 -37.74 -29.17 10.28
C LYS A 41 -36.19 -29.03 10.25
N LYS A 42 -35.65 -27.89 10.68
CA LYS A 42 -34.19 -27.62 10.67
C LYS A 42 -33.52 -28.09 11.97
N ARG A 43 -32.33 -28.70 11.87
CA ARG A 43 -31.56 -29.12 13.06
C ARG A 43 -30.88 -27.89 13.68
N HIS A 44 -30.65 -27.92 14.99
CA HIS A 44 -29.92 -26.84 15.70
C HIS A 44 -28.51 -26.61 15.16
N THR A 45 -27.89 -27.62 14.55
CA THR A 45 -26.58 -27.52 13.86
C THR A 45 -26.63 -26.61 12.63
N ASP A 46 -27.78 -26.50 11.96
CA ASP A 46 -27.96 -25.66 10.77
C ASP A 46 -28.04 -24.16 11.14
N ILE A 47 -28.20 -23.86 12.44
CA ILE A 47 -28.30 -22.49 12.99
C ILE A 47 -26.90 -21.96 13.37
N ILE A 48 -25.89 -22.83 13.55
CA ILE A 48 -24.52 -22.41 13.88
C ILE A 48 -23.85 -21.84 12.61
N ARG A 49 -24.17 -20.59 12.30
CA ARG A 49 -23.60 -19.79 11.20
C ARG A 49 -22.35 -19.00 11.61
N VAL A 50 -21.72 -19.36 12.72
CA VAL A 50 -20.57 -18.60 13.24
C VAL A 50 -19.30 -19.11 12.58
N LYS A 51 -18.49 -18.18 12.05
CA LYS A 51 -17.14 -18.51 11.60
C LYS A 51 -16.39 -19.17 12.76
N PRO A 52 -15.65 -20.28 12.53
CA PRO A 52 -14.89 -20.91 13.58
C PRO A 52 -13.91 -19.89 14.18
N LEU A 53 -13.81 -19.85 15.51
CA LEU A 53 -12.92 -18.95 16.24
C LEU A 53 -11.44 -19.10 15.81
N LYS A 54 -11.08 -20.26 15.26
CA LYS A 54 -9.74 -20.61 14.83
C LYS A 54 -9.68 -20.72 13.31
N SER A 55 -8.70 -20.06 12.69
CA SER A 55 -8.36 -20.25 11.29
C SER A 55 -7.68 -21.59 11.05
N SER A 56 -7.87 -22.16 9.85
CA SER A 56 -7.17 -23.37 9.43
C SER A 56 -5.67 -23.12 9.28
N TRP A 57 -4.87 -24.19 9.37
CA TRP A 57 -3.42 -24.10 9.20
C TRP A 57 -3.00 -23.52 7.86
N ALA A 58 -3.71 -23.88 6.78
CA ALA A 58 -3.46 -23.36 5.44
C ALA A 58 -3.58 -21.83 5.40
N VAL A 59 -4.63 -21.27 6.02
CA VAL A 59 -4.84 -19.81 6.10
C VAL A 59 -3.72 -19.13 6.89
N LYS A 60 -3.27 -19.75 8.00
CA LYS A 60 -2.14 -19.22 8.78
C LYS A 60 -0.84 -19.21 7.98
N MET A 61 -0.57 -20.27 7.21
CA MET A 61 0.61 -20.32 6.35
C MET A 61 0.55 -19.31 5.21
N GLN A 62 -0.62 -19.11 4.60
CA GLN A 62 -0.81 -18.04 3.61
C GLN A 62 -0.52 -16.67 4.22
N GLN A 63 -1.08 -16.36 5.39
CA GLN A 63 -0.83 -15.09 6.09
C GLN A 63 0.65 -14.90 6.46
N LYS A 64 1.33 -15.97 6.87
CA LYS A 64 2.78 -15.92 7.15
C LYS A 64 3.57 -15.63 5.88
N ASN A 65 3.21 -16.25 4.76
CA ASN A 65 3.89 -16.03 3.48
C ASN A 65 3.64 -14.61 2.95
N THR A 66 2.40 -14.12 2.97
CA THR A 66 2.11 -12.74 2.57
C THR A 66 2.84 -11.74 3.45
N GLY A 67 2.87 -11.96 4.77
CA GLY A 67 3.62 -11.12 5.70
C GLY A 67 5.13 -11.09 5.42
N LYS A 68 5.73 -12.22 5.03
CA LYS A 68 7.13 -12.28 4.60
C LYS A 68 7.38 -11.48 3.32
N MET A 69 6.50 -11.64 2.32
CA MET A 69 6.62 -10.92 1.04
C MET A 69 6.50 -9.41 1.23
N VAL A 70 5.55 -8.95 2.04
CA VAL A 70 5.38 -7.51 2.35
C VAL A 70 6.61 -6.96 3.05
N LYS A 71 7.18 -7.68 4.01
CA LYS A 71 8.40 -7.25 4.70
C LYS A 71 9.60 -7.15 3.76
N ALA A 72 9.79 -8.14 2.88
CA ALA A 72 10.85 -8.10 1.88
C ALA A 72 10.71 -6.88 0.94
N LYS A 73 9.48 -6.60 0.47
CA LYS A 73 9.22 -5.39 -0.32
C LYS A 73 9.45 -4.10 0.47
N GLN A 74 9.09 -4.07 1.75
CA GLN A 74 9.36 -2.92 2.59
C GLN A 74 10.86 -2.67 2.79
N THR A 75 11.67 -3.72 2.96
CA THR A 75 13.13 -3.60 3.08
C THR A 75 13.75 -3.11 1.77
N GLU A 76 13.37 -3.70 0.63
CA GLU A 76 13.82 -3.26 -0.71
C GLU A 76 13.55 -1.77 -0.94
N ILE A 77 12.34 -1.29 -0.63
CA ILE A 77 11.98 0.14 -0.79
C ILE A 77 12.82 1.02 0.14
N ARG A 78 13.04 0.60 1.39
CA ARG A 78 13.82 1.39 2.35
C ARG A 78 15.28 1.50 1.92
N GLU A 79 15.85 0.41 1.43
CA GLU A 79 17.24 0.35 0.93
C GLU A 79 17.41 1.25 -0.29
N ALA A 80 16.52 1.14 -1.29
CA ALA A 80 16.56 2.00 -2.48
C ALA A 80 16.49 3.51 -2.12
N LEU A 81 15.61 3.89 -1.19
CA LEU A 81 15.49 5.28 -0.73
C LEU A 81 16.72 5.75 0.06
N ALA A 82 17.40 4.83 0.77
CA ALA A 82 18.62 5.16 1.51
C ALA A 82 19.80 5.38 0.56
N GLU A 83 19.94 4.51 -0.44
CA GLU A 83 20.96 4.63 -1.50
C GLU A 83 20.79 5.92 -2.29
N GLU A 84 19.57 6.28 -2.67
CA GLU A 84 19.30 7.53 -3.37
C GLU A 84 19.71 8.75 -2.54
N LYS A 85 19.40 8.76 -1.24
CA LYS A 85 19.80 9.85 -0.33
C LYS A 85 21.32 9.95 -0.17
N ILE A 86 22.02 8.81 -0.12
CA ILE A 86 23.48 8.78 -0.05
C ILE A 86 24.06 9.37 -1.35
N ARG A 87 23.56 8.93 -2.51
CA ARG A 87 24.01 9.43 -3.82
C ARG A 87 23.81 10.93 -3.96
N ILE A 88 22.63 11.47 -3.62
CA ILE A 88 22.37 12.91 -3.65
C ILE A 88 23.30 13.68 -2.71
N LYS A 89 23.59 13.12 -1.52
CA LYS A 89 24.52 13.75 -0.56
C LYS A 89 25.94 13.78 -1.10
N GLU A 90 26.39 12.70 -1.74
CA GLU A 90 27.72 12.61 -2.38
C GLU A 90 27.83 13.58 -3.55
N GLU A 91 26.85 13.61 -4.45
CA GLU A 91 26.78 14.56 -5.57
C GLU A 91 26.82 16.02 -5.07
N ARG A 92 26.10 16.34 -3.97
CA ARG A 92 26.14 17.68 -3.37
C ARG A 92 27.53 18.00 -2.81
N LYS A 93 28.16 17.07 -2.09
CA LYS A 93 29.51 17.26 -1.54
C LYS A 93 30.52 17.49 -2.66
N GLU A 94 30.49 16.68 -3.72
CA GLU A 94 31.39 16.83 -4.86
C GLU A 94 31.19 18.18 -5.56
N ARG A 95 29.92 18.60 -5.75
CA ARG A 95 29.61 19.91 -6.32
C ARG A 95 30.12 21.05 -5.44
N GLU A 96 29.97 20.96 -4.13
CA GLU A 96 30.49 21.95 -3.18
C GLU A 96 32.02 22.01 -3.19
N GLU A 97 32.70 20.87 -3.25
CA GLU A 97 34.15 20.77 -3.37
C GLU A 97 34.64 21.38 -4.68
N ARG A 98 33.98 21.07 -5.79
CA ARG A 98 34.27 21.66 -7.10
C ARG A 98 34.05 23.17 -7.09
N ARG A 99 32.98 23.65 -6.45
CA ARG A 99 32.70 25.08 -6.31
C ARG A 99 33.80 25.75 -5.49
N LYS A 100 34.18 25.20 -4.33
CA LYS A 100 35.28 25.72 -3.50
C LYS A 100 36.62 25.71 -4.25
N ALA A 101 36.91 24.68 -5.05
CA ALA A 101 38.11 24.61 -5.86
C ALA A 101 38.12 25.66 -6.98
N ASN A 102 36.97 25.87 -7.65
CA ASN A 102 36.81 26.91 -8.67
C ASN A 102 36.86 28.31 -8.07
N GLU A 103 36.26 28.54 -6.91
CA GLU A 103 36.36 29.80 -6.15
C GLU A 103 37.83 30.10 -5.82
N LYS A 104 38.59 29.11 -5.30
CA LYS A 104 40.03 29.25 -5.05
C LYS A 104 40.84 29.50 -6.32
N LYS A 105 40.49 28.86 -7.44
CA LYS A 105 41.19 28.99 -8.72
C LYS A 105 40.87 30.31 -9.45
N GLY A 106 39.63 30.78 -9.32
CA GLY A 106 39.15 32.04 -9.90
C GLY A 106 39.50 33.27 -9.06
N GLU A 107 40.04 33.06 -7.85
CA GLU A 107 40.52 34.14 -7.02
C GLU A 107 41.79 34.76 -7.62
N VAL A 108 41.66 35.99 -8.12
CA VAL A 108 42.79 36.78 -8.62
C VAL A 108 43.46 37.47 -7.43
N VAL A 109 44.53 36.86 -6.92
CA VAL A 109 45.29 37.39 -5.77
C VAL A 109 46.42 38.30 -6.24
N GLN A 110 46.58 39.46 -5.59
CA GLN A 110 47.75 40.31 -5.74
C GLN A 110 48.81 39.95 -4.68
N VAL A 111 49.99 39.49 -5.12
CA VAL A 111 51.10 39.16 -4.20
C VAL A 111 51.71 40.45 -3.64
N ILE A 112 51.58 40.67 -2.33
CA ILE A 112 52.17 41.82 -1.63
C ILE A 112 53.56 41.43 -1.12
N ARG A 113 54.62 41.89 -1.81
CA ARG A 113 56.01 41.59 -1.45
C ARG A 113 56.55 42.38 -0.26
N ASN A 114 56.04 43.59 -0.03
CA ASN A 114 56.48 44.47 1.06
C ASN A 114 55.30 44.83 1.98
N THR A 115 55.30 44.29 3.19
CA THR A 115 54.23 44.44 4.18
C THR A 115 54.24 45.78 4.90
N ALA A 116 55.37 46.51 4.91
CA ALA A 116 55.46 47.84 5.53
C ALA A 116 54.51 48.83 4.85
N LYS A 117 54.22 48.64 3.54
CA LYS A 117 53.29 49.50 2.81
C LYS A 117 51.84 49.39 3.30
N LEU A 118 51.41 48.22 3.80
CA LEU A 118 50.05 48.04 4.36
C LEU A 118 49.85 48.89 5.62
N LYS A 119 50.88 49.04 6.45
CA LYS A 119 50.83 49.86 7.67
C LYS A 119 50.58 51.34 7.38
N ASN A 120 50.96 51.80 6.19
CA ASN A 120 50.80 53.19 5.76
C ASN A 120 49.50 53.44 4.97
N THR A 121 48.70 52.39 4.70
CA THR A 121 47.42 52.55 4.00
C THR A 121 46.28 52.99 4.93
N LYS A 122 45.30 53.68 4.36
CA LYS A 122 44.11 54.12 5.11
C LYS A 122 43.32 52.93 5.64
N LYS A 123 42.86 53.01 6.90
CA LYS A 123 42.07 51.96 7.57
C LYS A 123 40.85 51.48 6.76
N LYS A 124 40.20 52.35 5.99
CA LYS A 124 39.05 51.98 5.13
C LYS A 124 39.42 50.97 4.03
N ASN A 125 40.63 51.06 3.48
CA ASN A 125 41.09 50.16 2.42
C ASN A 125 41.54 48.81 3.01
N LEU A 126 42.18 48.82 4.19
CA LEU A 126 42.56 47.60 4.91
C LEU A 126 41.35 46.72 5.26
N ARG A 127 40.16 47.30 5.48
CA ARG A 127 38.92 46.54 5.72
C ARG A 127 38.47 45.68 4.53
N LYS A 128 38.95 45.97 3.32
CA LYS A 128 38.63 45.23 2.10
C LYS A 128 39.69 44.18 1.72
N VAL A 129 40.84 44.20 2.40
CA VAL A 129 41.93 43.27 2.12
C VAL A 129 41.71 42.01 2.93
N GLU A 130 41.54 40.88 2.25
CA GLU A 130 41.54 39.55 2.86
C GLU A 130 42.91 38.91 2.63
N MET A 131 43.47 38.30 3.68
CA MET A 131 44.71 37.55 3.56
C MET A 131 44.41 36.16 2.99
N ARG A 132 45.16 35.76 1.95
CA ARG A 132 45.03 34.45 1.30
C ARG A 132 46.39 33.79 1.24
N ASP A 133 46.45 32.52 1.64
CA ASP A 133 47.69 31.75 1.66
C ASP A 133 48.04 31.26 0.25
N MET A 134 49.07 31.87 -0.33
CA MET A 134 49.62 31.51 -1.64
C MET A 134 50.60 30.32 -1.57
N ASN A 135 51.11 30.00 -0.38
CA ASN A 135 52.10 28.93 -0.21
C ASN A 135 51.40 27.64 0.21
N LYS A 136 51.39 26.64 -0.69
CA LYS A 136 51.18 25.25 -0.28
C LYS A 136 52.39 24.83 0.57
N LYS A 137 52.12 24.37 1.78
CA LYS A 137 53.10 23.71 2.65
C LYS A 137 53.32 22.28 2.18
#